data_AF-A0A820R861-F1
#
_entry.id   AF-A0A820R861-F1
#
_cell.length_a   1.000
_cell.length_b   1.000
_cell.length_c   1.000
_cell.angle_alpha   90.00
_cell.angle_beta   90.00
_cell.angle_gamma   90.00
#
_symmetry.space_group_name_H-M   'P 1'
#
loop_
_entity.id
_entity.type
_entity.pdbx_description
1 polymer ?
#
loop_
_entity_poly.entity_id
_entity_poly.type
_entity_poly.pdbx_seq_one_letter_code
_entity_poly.pdbx_strand_id
1 'polypeptide(L)'
;MVGDVTVTALRRESTSFSNAIYYNSLRIIMRKTHHVNIDILSFLKLFSHNLWLLILGTFVYASILLCIIERQNNEALQNRSLLSQVAMSTWYSFGNIVEYGIDFHVNTAAGRSLISGLYILSLILVATYTANLASDLTISKSKDVISGIDDIKSGKIPFNPIGIRIGTAGEDYYLREVSNGNRNYYPLKSRKETFDNLLASIIDASFIDIGVGEYVTNNIYYNLTLVGEDFGEGLFGIITPQQWIYAQDLDVVILSLRESGTIEKLRQ
;
A
#
# COMPACT_ATOMS: atom_id res chain seq x y z
N MET A 1 -27.89 -26.15 -19.30
CA MET A 1 -27.28 -26.38 -17.97
C MET A 1 -27.31 -25.07 -17.22
N VAL A 2 -27.74 -25.05 -15.96
CA VAL A 2 -27.71 -23.84 -15.12
C VAL A 2 -26.53 -23.97 -14.16
N GLY A 3 -25.60 -23.03 -14.23
CA GLY A 3 -24.40 -23.02 -13.42
C GLY A 3 -23.66 -21.68 -13.56
N ASP A 4 -22.67 -21.49 -12.69
CA ASP A 4 -21.77 -20.33 -12.71
C ASP A 4 -20.81 -20.44 -13.91
N VAL A 5 -21.25 -19.93 -15.07
CA VAL A 5 -20.51 -20.05 -16.33
C VAL A 5 -20.39 -18.69 -17.00
N THR A 6 -19.14 -18.24 -17.12
CA THR A 6 -18.80 -17.05 -17.89
C THR A 6 -18.94 -17.32 -19.39
N VAL A 7 -19.61 -16.42 -20.08
CA VAL A 7 -19.75 -16.40 -21.53
C VAL A 7 -18.42 -15.96 -22.14
N THR A 8 -17.74 -16.88 -22.84
CA THR A 8 -16.49 -16.59 -23.57
C THR A 8 -16.67 -16.90 -25.06
N ALA A 9 -15.85 -16.27 -25.91
CA ALA A 9 -15.90 -16.49 -27.36
C ALA A 9 -15.70 -17.98 -27.73
N LEU A 10 -14.68 -18.61 -27.13
CA LEU A 10 -14.37 -20.04 -27.33
C LEU A 10 -15.54 -20.97 -26.97
N ARG A 11 -16.30 -20.64 -25.91
CA ARG A 11 -17.47 -21.45 -25.49
C ARG A 11 -18.68 -21.22 -26.39
N ARG A 12 -18.83 -20.03 -26.99
CA ARG A 12 -19.91 -19.74 -27.95
C ARG A 12 -19.80 -20.51 -29.25
N GLU A 13 -18.60 -20.95 -29.63
CA GLU A 13 -18.41 -21.77 -30.84
C GLU A 13 -19.04 -23.16 -30.70
N SER A 14 -19.05 -23.71 -29.48
CA SER A 14 -19.56 -25.06 -29.21
C SER A 14 -20.96 -25.08 -28.59
N THR A 15 -21.40 -23.99 -27.96
CA THR A 15 -22.67 -23.93 -27.22
C THR A 15 -23.34 -22.56 -27.36
N SER A 16 -24.67 -22.51 -27.24
CA SER A 16 -25.40 -21.24 -27.21
C SER A 16 -25.54 -20.73 -25.77
N PHE A 17 -25.69 -19.42 -25.62
CA PHE A 17 -25.89 -18.78 -24.33
C PHE A 17 -27.15 -17.91 -24.37
N SER A 18 -27.82 -17.79 -23.23
CA SER A 18 -28.87 -16.79 -23.02
C SER A 18 -28.30 -15.37 -22.97
N ASN A 19 -29.19 -14.39 -22.94
CA ASN A 19 -28.89 -13.05 -22.46
C ASN A 19 -28.19 -13.11 -21.10
N ALA A 20 -27.28 -12.16 -20.89
CA ALA A 20 -26.52 -12.07 -19.65
C ALA A 20 -27.48 -11.85 -18.48
N ILE A 21 -27.36 -12.68 -17.44
CA ILE A 21 -28.10 -12.53 -16.18
C ILE A 21 -27.44 -11.43 -15.35
N TYR A 22 -26.11 -11.48 -15.24
CA TYR A 22 -25.33 -10.58 -14.40
C TYR A 22 -23.96 -10.28 -15.03
N TYR A 23 -23.45 -9.08 -14.77
CA TYR A 23 -22.11 -8.64 -15.18
C TYR A 23 -21.12 -9.03 -14.10
N ASN A 24 -20.05 -9.71 -14.47
CA ASN A 24 -19.03 -10.14 -13.53
C ASN A 24 -17.66 -9.67 -14.02
N SER A 25 -16.78 -9.36 -13.08
CA SER A 25 -15.42 -8.96 -13.36
C SER A 25 -14.46 -9.81 -12.53
N LEU A 26 -13.24 -9.95 -13.02
CA LEU A 26 -12.17 -10.60 -12.29
C LEU A 26 -11.43 -9.57 -11.44
N ARG A 27 -10.97 -10.03 -10.28
CA ARG A 27 -10.07 -9.29 -9.40
C ARG A 27 -8.91 -10.16 -8.97
N ILE A 28 -7.86 -9.52 -8.49
CA ILE A 28 -6.72 -10.21 -7.90
C ILE A 28 -7.02 -10.47 -6.42
N ILE A 29 -6.84 -11.72 -6.00
CA ILE A 29 -6.88 -12.11 -4.59
C ILE A 29 -5.47 -12.46 -4.11
N MET A 30 -5.13 -11.95 -2.93
CA MET A 30 -3.83 -12.12 -2.29
C MET A 30 -3.99 -12.34 -0.80
N ARG A 31 -2.94 -12.83 -0.15
CA ARG A 31 -2.85 -12.84 1.31
C ARG A 31 -2.58 -11.43 1.82
N LYS A 32 -3.23 -11.03 2.92
CA LYS A 32 -2.91 -9.80 3.66
C LYS A 32 -1.45 -9.85 4.10
N THR A 33 -0.64 -8.92 3.61
CA THR A 33 0.75 -8.76 4.03
C THR A 33 0.79 -8.03 5.37
N HIS A 34 0.94 -8.77 6.47
CA HIS A 34 1.27 -8.19 7.78
C HIS A 34 2.80 -8.03 7.93
N HIS A 35 3.47 -7.39 6.98
CA HIS A 35 4.88 -7.04 7.13
C HIS A 35 5.03 -5.68 7.82
N VAL A 36 4.62 -5.62 9.09
CA VAL A 36 5.06 -4.52 9.96
C VAL A 36 6.40 -4.96 10.55
N ASN A 37 7.48 -4.83 9.78
CA ASN A 37 8.82 -4.87 10.35
C ASN A 37 9.01 -3.59 11.17
N ILE A 38 8.69 -3.66 12.47
CA ILE A 38 8.91 -2.56 13.42
C ILE A 38 10.41 -2.52 13.72
N ASP A 39 11.16 -1.92 12.81
CA ASP A 39 12.52 -1.50 13.09
C ASP A 39 12.45 -0.32 14.07
N ILE A 40 12.82 -0.53 15.33
CA ILE A 40 12.82 0.52 16.38
C ILE A 40 13.74 1.69 15.98
N LEU A 41 14.72 1.44 15.11
CA LEU A 41 15.63 2.45 14.55
C LEU A 41 15.19 3.01 13.20
N SER A 42 14.02 2.64 12.65
CA SER A 42 13.51 3.25 11.40
C SER A 42 13.33 4.75 11.51
N PHE A 43 13.04 5.26 12.71
CA PHE A 43 12.99 6.69 13.00
C PHE A 43 14.27 7.43 12.59
N LEU A 44 15.45 6.79 12.75
CA LEU A 44 16.76 7.37 12.40
C LEU A 44 17.09 7.27 10.92
N LYS A 45 16.48 6.33 10.18
CA LYS A 45 16.73 6.11 8.74
C LYS A 45 16.25 7.27 7.86
N LEU A 46 15.32 8.09 8.35
CA LEU A 46 14.76 9.23 7.62
C LEU A 46 15.78 10.33 7.31
N PHE A 47 16.84 10.45 8.11
CA PHE A 47 17.94 11.37 7.85
C PHE A 47 19.20 10.59 7.47
N SER A 48 19.88 11.05 6.42
CA SER A 48 21.15 10.47 6.01
C SER A 48 22.22 10.68 7.09
N HIS A 49 23.21 9.78 7.15
CA HIS A 49 24.31 9.90 8.11
C HIS A 49 25.06 11.23 7.97
N ASN A 50 25.16 11.76 6.75
CA ASN A 50 25.78 13.06 6.46
C ASN A 50 25.01 14.22 7.11
N LEU A 51 23.67 14.17 7.10
CA LEU A 51 22.84 15.20 7.73
C LEU A 51 22.95 15.14 9.26
N TRP A 52 22.98 13.94 9.85
CA TRP A 52 23.22 13.79 11.28
C TRP A 52 24.55 14.39 11.73
N LEU A 53 25.62 14.14 10.97
CA LEU A 53 26.94 14.75 11.23
C LEU A 53 26.90 16.28 11.08
N LEU A 54 26.16 16.80 10.11
CA LEU A 54 26.00 18.23 9.90
C LEU A 54 25.22 18.89 11.05
N ILE A 55 24.14 18.27 11.53
CA ILE A 55 23.37 18.74 12.70
C ILE A 55 24.28 18.77 13.94
N LEU A 56 25.02 17.70 14.20
CA LEU A 56 25.95 17.62 15.33
C LEU A 56 27.06 18.67 15.19
N GLY A 57 27.64 18.85 14.01
CA GLY A 57 28.65 19.88 13.74
C GLY A 57 28.14 21.30 13.96
N THR A 58 26.93 21.60 13.48
CA THR A 58 26.28 22.92 13.67
C THR A 58 26.01 23.19 15.15
N PHE A 59 25.60 22.16 15.89
CA PHE A 59 25.38 22.23 17.33
C PHE A 59 26.67 22.55 18.11
N VAL A 60 27.75 21.84 17.81
CA VAL A 60 29.06 22.08 18.45
C VAL A 60 29.56 23.48 18.10
N TYR A 61 29.46 23.88 16.83
CA TYR A 61 29.84 25.22 16.38
C TYR A 61 29.09 26.32 17.11
N ALA A 62 27.76 26.20 17.23
CA ALA A 62 26.94 27.18 17.92
C ALA A 62 27.21 27.22 19.44
N SER A 63 27.47 26.06 20.06
CA SER A 63 27.85 25.95 21.48
C SER A 63 29.17 26.65 21.77
N ILE A 64 30.15 26.55 20.86
CA ILE A 64 31.43 27.25 20.95
C ILE A 64 31.25 28.76 20.77
N LEU A 65 30.47 29.19 19.78
CA LEU A 65 30.19 30.62 19.56
C LEU A 65 29.48 31.25 20.75
N LEU A 66 28.46 30.59 21.31
CA LEU A 66 27.77 31.04 22.51
C LEU A 66 28.72 31.12 23.70
N CYS A 67 29.60 30.12 23.86
CA CYS A 67 30.62 30.17 24.91
C CYS A 67 31.54 31.39 24.75
N ILE A 68 32.00 31.72 23.54
CA ILE A 68 32.90 32.86 23.30
C ILE A 68 32.20 34.20 23.58
N ILE A 69 30.95 34.34 23.12
CA ILE A 69 30.18 35.59 23.23
C ILE A 69 29.75 35.87 24.66
N GLU A 70 29.31 34.85 25.40
CA GLU A 70 28.80 35.00 26.76
C GLU A 70 29.89 34.88 27.85
N ARG A 71 31.12 34.50 27.50
CA ARG A 71 32.25 34.37 28.44
C ARG A 71 32.51 35.61 29.29
N GLN A 72 32.35 36.80 28.69
CA GLN A 72 32.73 38.06 29.34
C GLN A 72 31.56 38.80 30.00
N ASN A 73 30.32 38.55 29.56
CA ASN A 73 29.16 39.38 29.91
C ASN A 73 28.15 38.68 30.83
N ASN A 74 28.38 37.42 31.19
CA ASN A 74 27.42 36.62 31.94
C ASN A 74 28.01 36.13 33.26
N GLU A 75 27.48 36.62 34.38
CA GLU A 75 27.96 36.32 35.74
C GLU A 75 27.90 34.81 36.06
N ALA A 76 26.99 34.08 35.41
CA ALA A 76 26.85 32.62 35.54
C ALA A 76 28.05 31.83 34.98
N LEU A 77 28.81 32.38 34.03
CA LEU A 77 29.97 31.74 33.41
C LEU A 77 31.31 32.28 33.95
N GLN A 78 31.32 33.51 34.46
CA GLN A 78 32.54 34.27 34.74
C GLN A 78 33.44 33.67 35.84
N ASN A 79 32.85 33.01 36.85
CA ASN A 79 33.56 32.44 37.99
C ASN A 79 33.78 30.91 37.92
N ARG A 80 33.58 30.29 36.76
CA ARG A 80 33.70 28.83 36.59
C ARG A 80 34.87 28.44 35.71
N SER A 81 35.42 27.24 35.96
CA SER A 81 36.46 26.64 35.11
C SER A 81 36.02 26.57 33.64
N LEU A 82 36.95 26.74 32.70
CA LEU A 82 36.69 26.72 31.25
C LEU A 82 35.87 25.49 30.81
N LEU A 83 36.11 24.34 31.43
CA LEU A 83 35.41 23.10 31.14
C LEU A 83 33.93 23.17 31.56
N SER A 84 33.62 23.83 32.68
CA SER A 84 32.25 24.05 33.13
C SER A 84 31.51 25.08 32.28
N GLN A 85 32.22 26.06 31.69
CA GLN A 85 31.62 27.05 30.80
C GLN A 85 31.19 26.41 29.48
N VAL A 86 32.05 25.57 28.90
CA VAL A 86 31.73 24.80 27.67
C VAL A 86 30.62 23.79 27.94
N ALA A 87 30.63 23.10 29.08
CA ALA A 87 29.56 22.17 29.44
C ALA A 87 28.20 22.88 29.57
N MET A 88 28.17 24.05 30.21
CA MET A 88 26.95 24.83 30.38
C MET A 88 26.46 25.39 29.04
N SER A 89 27.35 25.94 28.19
CA SER A 89 26.96 26.46 26.87
C SER A 89 26.45 25.36 25.93
N THR A 90 27.03 24.16 26.02
CA THR A 90 26.57 22.97 25.29
C THR A 90 25.19 22.55 25.79
N TRP A 91 24.98 22.51 27.11
CA TRP A 91 23.68 22.22 27.72
C TRP A 91 22.60 23.23 27.33
N TYR A 92 22.94 24.52 27.29
CA TYR A 92 22.02 25.58 26.85
C TYR A 92 21.67 25.48 25.37
N SER A 93 22.67 25.24 24.52
CA SER A 93 22.44 25.00 23.10
C SER A 93 21.55 23.77 22.88
N PHE A 94 21.70 22.75 23.73
CA PHE A 94 20.92 21.51 23.63
C PHE A 94 19.46 21.75 23.99
N GLY A 95 19.19 22.48 25.07
CA GLY A 95 17.82 22.87 25.43
C GLY A 95 17.12 23.71 24.37
N ASN A 96 17.82 24.64 23.73
CA ASN A 96 17.25 25.45 22.65
C ASN A 96 16.81 24.61 21.45
N ILE A 97 17.57 23.57 21.08
CA ILE A 97 17.20 22.67 19.98
C ILE A 97 16.03 21.76 20.35
N VAL A 98 16.06 21.20 21.57
CA VAL A 98 14.99 20.32 22.08
C VAL A 98 13.71 21.12 22.39
N GLU A 99 13.72 22.44 22.18
CA GLU A 99 12.66 23.36 22.60
C GLU A 99 12.32 23.20 24.08
N TYR A 100 13.29 22.73 24.86
CA TYR A 100 13.18 22.61 26.29
C TYR A 100 13.38 24.01 26.85
N GLY A 101 12.33 24.56 27.48
CA GLY A 101 12.33 25.90 28.08
C GLY A 101 13.32 26.03 29.22
N ILE A 102 14.61 26.12 28.90
CA ILE A 102 15.66 26.39 29.87
C ILE A 102 15.64 27.90 30.14
N ASP A 103 15.49 28.25 31.42
CA ASP A 103 15.48 29.61 31.94
C ASP A 103 16.89 30.25 31.90
N PHE A 104 17.47 30.38 30.69
CA PHE A 104 18.78 30.98 30.47
C PHE A 104 18.64 32.36 29.84
N HIS A 105 18.90 33.40 30.64
CA HIS A 105 18.92 34.76 30.16
C HIS A 105 20.27 35.10 29.52
N VAL A 106 20.24 35.28 28.20
CA VAL A 106 21.38 35.77 27.42
C VAL A 106 21.40 37.30 27.49
N ASN A 107 22.49 37.84 28.01
CA ASN A 107 22.66 39.28 28.26
C ASN A 107 23.16 40.02 27.02
N THR A 108 23.86 39.34 26.09
CA THR A 108 24.44 39.98 24.89
C THR A 108 23.47 39.98 23.71
N ALA A 109 23.36 41.12 23.00
CA ALA A 109 22.54 41.22 21.79
C ALA A 109 22.92 40.19 20.70
N ALA A 110 24.22 39.94 20.51
CA ALA A 110 24.72 38.93 19.57
C ALA A 110 24.31 37.49 19.95
N GLY A 111 24.30 37.17 21.24
CA GLY A 111 23.86 35.85 21.74
C GLY A 111 22.37 35.61 21.50
N ARG A 112 21.54 36.65 21.66
CA ARG A 112 20.10 36.59 21.36
C ARG A 112 19.82 36.34 19.88
N SER A 113 20.55 37.00 18.98
CA SER A 113 20.44 36.74 17.53
C SER A 113 20.85 35.31 17.16
N LEU A 114 21.92 34.79 17.77
CA LEU A 114 22.33 33.39 17.56
C LEU A 114 21.29 32.39 18.04
N ILE A 115 20.71 32.60 19.23
CA ILE A 115 19.65 31.74 19.74
C ILE A 115 18.40 31.79 18.86
N SER A 116 18.00 32.99 18.42
CA SER A 116 16.87 33.14 17.49
C SER A 116 17.13 32.39 16.16
N GLY A 117 18.35 32.46 15.62
CA GLY A 117 18.73 31.70 14.43
C GLY A 117 18.72 30.19 14.65
N LEU A 118 19.22 29.72 15.79
CA LEU A 118 19.17 28.30 16.19
C LEU A 118 17.74 27.80 16.36
N TYR A 119 16.87 28.62 16.94
CA TYR A 119 15.47 28.30 17.13
C TYR A 119 14.75 28.12 15.79
N ILE A 120 14.95 29.06 14.85
CA ILE A 120 14.40 28.96 13.48
C ILE A 120 14.95 27.71 12.78
N LEU A 121 16.25 27.43 12.91
CA LEU A 121 16.87 26.24 12.33
C LEU A 121 16.29 24.95 12.92
N SER A 122 16.05 24.89 14.23
CA SER A 122 15.41 23.75 14.89
C SER A 122 13.99 23.51 14.35
N LEU A 123 13.20 24.57 14.24
CA LEU A 123 11.84 24.50 13.71
C LEU A 123 11.84 23.94 12.27
N ILE A 124 12.74 24.42 11.41
CA ILE A 124 12.87 23.91 10.03
C ILE A 124 13.26 22.42 10.03
N LEU A 125 14.18 22.00 10.90
CA LEU A 125 14.58 20.60 11.02
C LEU A 125 13.41 19.69 11.44
N VAL A 126 12.65 20.09 12.46
CA VAL A 126 11.47 19.34 12.94
C VAL A 126 10.39 19.29 11.86
N ALA A 127 10.13 20.40 11.17
CA ALA A 127 9.17 20.45 10.07
C ALA A 127 9.57 19.52 8.91
N THR A 128 10.85 19.56 8.51
CA THR A 128 11.38 18.70 7.44
C THR A 128 11.35 17.22 7.85
N TYR A 129 11.67 16.91 9.10
CA TYR A 129 11.57 15.56 9.64
C TYR A 129 10.13 15.03 9.56
N THR A 130 9.17 15.84 10.00
CA THR A 130 7.75 15.49 9.97
C THR A 130 7.25 15.32 8.53
N ALA A 131 7.71 16.15 7.59
CA ALA A 131 7.38 16.04 6.17
C ALA A 131 7.94 14.75 5.53
N ASN A 132 9.20 14.43 5.80
CA ASN A 132 9.82 13.19 5.30
C ASN A 132 9.15 11.95 5.90
N LEU A 133 8.80 11.99 7.19
CA LEU A 133 8.05 10.93 7.85
C LEU A 133 6.67 10.73 7.25
N ALA A 134 5.95 11.82 7.00
CA ALA A 134 4.64 11.75 6.34
C ALA A 134 4.78 11.19 4.91
N SER A 135 5.81 11.59 4.17
CA SER A 135 6.10 11.08 2.81
C SER A 135 6.42 9.59 2.81
N ASP A 136 7.24 9.11 3.74
CA ASP A 136 7.57 7.68 3.82
C ASP A 136 6.34 6.84 4.24
N LEU A 137 5.49 7.37 5.12
CA LEU A 137 4.25 6.72 5.53
C LEU A 137 3.23 6.62 4.37
N THR A 138 3.20 7.62 3.48
CA THR A 138 2.32 7.59 2.30
C THR A 138 2.89 6.66 1.22
N ILE A 139 4.21 6.65 1.01
CA ILE A 139 4.87 5.80 0.01
C ILE A 139 4.82 4.32 0.42
N SER A 140 5.05 3.99 1.69
CA SER A 140 4.97 2.61 2.20
C SER A 140 3.59 2.01 1.98
N LYS A 141 2.52 2.77 2.25
CA LYS A 141 1.14 2.34 1.92
C LYS A 141 0.90 2.18 0.42
N SER A 142 1.59 2.94 -0.44
CA SER A 142 1.41 2.87 -1.89
C SER A 142 2.17 1.73 -2.55
N LYS A 143 3.34 1.34 -2.04
CA LYS A 143 4.16 0.25 -2.63
C LYS A 143 3.51 -1.13 -2.49
N ASP A 144 2.72 -1.34 -1.44
CA ASP A 144 2.05 -2.61 -1.17
C ASP A 144 0.68 -2.76 -1.86
N VAL A 145 0.18 -1.70 -2.51
CA VAL A 145 -1.11 -1.75 -3.21
C VAL A 145 -0.86 -2.04 -4.69
N ILE A 146 -1.04 -3.30 -5.08
CA ILE A 146 -1.18 -3.68 -6.48
C ILE A 146 -2.40 -2.96 -7.03
N SER A 147 -2.17 -2.08 -8.01
CA SER A 147 -3.20 -1.19 -8.55
C SER A 147 -4.08 -1.89 -9.58
N GLY A 148 -3.57 -2.94 -10.23
CA GLY A 148 -4.35 -3.71 -11.19
C GLY A 148 -3.52 -4.71 -11.99
N ILE A 149 -4.08 -5.13 -13.12
CA ILE A 149 -3.47 -6.14 -14.01
C ILE A 149 -2.16 -5.65 -14.66
N ASP A 150 -1.99 -4.35 -14.85
CA ASP A 150 -0.77 -3.81 -15.49
C ASP A 150 0.48 -3.93 -14.59
N ASP A 151 0.29 -3.88 -13.26
CA ASP A 151 1.34 -4.18 -12.29
C ASP A 151 1.80 -5.65 -12.41
N ILE A 152 0.88 -6.55 -12.77
CA ILE A 152 1.19 -7.96 -13.04
C ILE A 152 1.96 -8.12 -14.36
N LYS A 153 1.51 -7.44 -15.42
CA LYS A 153 2.16 -7.47 -16.75
C LYS A 153 3.58 -6.90 -16.71
N SER A 154 3.82 -5.88 -15.89
CA SER A 154 5.13 -5.25 -15.71
C SER A 154 6.10 -6.03 -14.81
N GLY A 155 5.66 -7.15 -14.21
CA GLY A 155 6.50 -8.00 -13.37
C GLY A 155 6.76 -7.44 -11.98
N LYS A 156 5.88 -6.55 -11.48
CA LYS A 156 5.99 -5.94 -10.15
C LYS A 156 5.70 -6.93 -9.01
N ILE A 157 5.16 -8.12 -9.30
CA ILE A 157 4.95 -9.17 -8.30
C ILE A 157 6.30 -9.87 -8.05
N PRO A 158 6.93 -9.74 -6.87
CA PRO A 158 8.36 -9.93 -6.78
C PRO A 158 8.84 -11.29 -6.29
N PHE A 159 7.99 -12.23 -5.82
CA PHE A 159 8.51 -13.38 -5.06
C PHE A 159 7.97 -14.78 -5.43
N ASN A 160 6.67 -14.99 -5.69
CA ASN A 160 6.13 -16.30 -6.07
C ASN A 160 5.29 -16.29 -7.37
N PRO A 161 5.14 -17.45 -8.04
CA PRO A 161 4.32 -17.56 -9.25
C PRO A 161 2.84 -17.25 -8.97
N ILE A 162 2.19 -16.67 -9.98
CA ILE A 162 0.74 -16.41 -9.96
C ILE A 162 0.00 -17.74 -10.13
N GLY A 163 -0.98 -17.99 -9.28
CA GLY A 163 -1.86 -19.15 -9.41
C GLY A 163 -3.02 -18.85 -10.34
N ILE A 164 -3.22 -19.68 -11.37
CA ILE A 164 -4.37 -19.56 -12.28
C ILE A 164 -5.10 -20.90 -12.36
N ARG A 165 -6.43 -20.86 -12.27
CA ARG A 165 -7.29 -22.05 -12.29
C ARG A 165 -7.55 -22.51 -13.73
N ILE A 166 -7.14 -23.74 -14.05
CA ILE A 166 -7.24 -24.31 -15.39
C ILE A 166 -8.72 -24.51 -15.78
N GLY A 167 -9.05 -24.30 -17.05
CA GLY A 167 -10.38 -24.50 -17.63
C GLY A 167 -11.37 -23.37 -17.32
N THR A 168 -10.89 -22.22 -16.83
CA THR A 168 -11.72 -21.09 -16.42
C THR A 168 -11.55 -19.89 -17.33
N ALA A 169 -12.53 -18.98 -17.33
CA ALA A 169 -12.43 -17.73 -18.09
C ALA A 169 -11.24 -16.86 -17.64
N GLY A 170 -10.78 -17.01 -16.39
CA GLY A 170 -9.57 -16.36 -15.91
C GLY A 170 -8.28 -16.86 -16.57
N GLU A 171 -8.22 -18.16 -16.92
CA GLU A 171 -7.10 -18.72 -17.69
C GLU A 171 -7.10 -18.20 -19.13
N ASP A 172 -8.25 -18.23 -19.79
CA ASP A 172 -8.42 -17.68 -21.14
C ASP A 172 -8.00 -16.20 -21.20
N TYR A 173 -8.38 -15.42 -20.18
CA TYR A 173 -7.98 -14.03 -20.05
C TYR A 173 -6.47 -13.87 -19.82
N TYR A 174 -5.88 -14.61 -18.88
CA TYR A 174 -4.44 -14.55 -18.60
C TYR A 174 -3.60 -14.88 -19.83
N LEU A 175 -3.95 -15.95 -20.55
CA LEU A 175 -3.24 -16.37 -21.75
C LEU A 175 -3.33 -15.31 -22.86
N ARG A 176 -4.50 -14.71 -23.05
CA ARG A 176 -4.71 -13.70 -24.10
C ARG A 176 -4.04 -12.37 -23.79
N GLU A 177 -4.17 -11.87 -22.56
CA GLU A 177 -3.85 -10.46 -22.23
C GLU A 177 -2.55 -10.27 -21.45
N VAL A 178 -2.07 -11.30 -20.75
CA VAL A 178 -0.91 -11.19 -19.84
C VAL A 178 0.30 -11.94 -20.39
N SER A 179 0.11 -13.18 -20.83
CA SER A 179 1.22 -14.08 -21.18
C SER A 179 1.41 -14.31 -22.68
N ASN A 180 0.60 -13.66 -23.54
CA ASN A 180 0.63 -13.85 -24.99
C ASN A 180 0.65 -15.32 -25.42
N GLY A 181 -0.15 -16.16 -24.76
CA GLY A 181 -0.30 -17.60 -25.00
C GLY A 181 0.64 -18.49 -24.21
N ASN A 182 1.59 -17.95 -23.44
CA ASN A 182 2.53 -18.75 -22.66
C ASN A 182 1.91 -19.21 -21.32
N ARG A 183 2.18 -20.45 -20.90
CA ARG A 183 1.65 -21.01 -19.65
C ARG A 183 2.63 -20.82 -18.49
N ASN A 184 3.01 -19.57 -18.23
CA ASN A 184 3.95 -19.24 -17.16
C ASN A 184 3.24 -18.89 -15.83
N TYR A 185 2.40 -19.79 -15.34
CA TYR A 185 1.67 -19.66 -14.08
C TYR A 185 1.64 -20.98 -13.32
N TYR A 186 1.35 -20.92 -12.02
CA TYR A 186 1.12 -22.11 -11.21
C TYR A 186 -0.30 -22.65 -11.48
N PRO A 187 -0.45 -23.86 -12.05
CA PRO A 187 -1.75 -24.41 -12.41
C PRO A 187 -2.54 -24.85 -11.17
N LEU A 188 -3.78 -24.37 -11.04
CA LEU A 188 -4.70 -24.74 -9.97
C LEU A 188 -5.88 -25.54 -10.54
N LYS A 189 -6.31 -26.60 -9.84
CA LYS A 189 -7.44 -27.44 -10.26
C LYS A 189 -8.73 -27.06 -9.55
N SER A 190 -8.64 -26.70 -8.27
CA SER A 190 -9.81 -26.41 -7.44
C SER A 190 -9.75 -25.01 -6.82
N ARG A 191 -10.92 -24.44 -6.54
CA ARG A 191 -11.03 -23.17 -5.81
C ARG A 191 -10.49 -23.29 -4.37
N LYS A 192 -10.67 -24.43 -3.72
CA LYS A 192 -10.07 -24.68 -2.39
C LYS A 192 -8.54 -24.67 -2.44
N GLU A 193 -7.99 -25.38 -3.42
CA GLU A 193 -6.54 -25.42 -3.66
C GLU A 193 -5.97 -24.01 -3.90
N THR A 194 -6.71 -23.13 -4.59
CA THR A 194 -6.33 -21.71 -4.72
C THR A 194 -6.16 -21.04 -3.36
N PHE A 195 -7.13 -21.18 -2.46
CA PHE A 195 -7.08 -20.53 -1.15
C PHE A 195 -6.01 -21.15 -0.24
N ASP A 196 -5.90 -22.48 -0.24
CA ASP A 196 -4.91 -23.19 0.56
C ASP A 196 -3.48 -22.80 0.13
N ASN A 197 -3.22 -22.71 -1.19
CA ASN A 197 -1.90 -22.32 -1.72
C ASN A 197 -1.59 -20.84 -1.47
N LEU A 198 -2.59 -19.94 -1.48
CA LEU A 198 -2.41 -18.53 -1.09
C LEU A 198 -2.05 -18.39 0.40
N LEU A 199 -2.70 -19.17 1.26
CA LEU A 199 -2.42 -19.15 2.70
C LEU A 199 -1.06 -19.77 3.01
N ALA A 200 -0.70 -20.86 2.32
CA ALA A 200 0.59 -21.53 2.44
C ALA A 200 1.76 -20.73 1.83
N SER A 201 1.51 -19.58 1.21
CA SER A 201 2.53 -18.74 0.54
C SER A 201 3.28 -19.49 -0.58
N ILE A 202 2.60 -20.41 -1.26
CA ILE A 202 3.10 -21.09 -2.47
C ILE A 202 2.87 -20.19 -3.69
N ILE A 203 1.74 -19.48 -3.69
CA ILE A 203 1.36 -18.48 -4.69
C ILE A 203 1.10 -17.15 -3.98
N ASP A 204 1.50 -16.03 -4.60
CA ASP A 204 1.28 -14.70 -4.02
C ASP A 204 -0.06 -14.11 -4.43
N ALA A 205 -0.50 -14.41 -5.66
CA ALA A 205 -1.69 -13.86 -6.27
C ALA A 205 -2.43 -14.90 -7.10
N SER A 206 -3.75 -14.76 -7.18
CA SER A 206 -4.63 -15.51 -8.08
C SER A 206 -5.74 -14.63 -8.61
N PHE A 207 -6.38 -15.03 -9.71
CA PHE A 207 -7.59 -14.39 -10.21
C PHE A 207 -8.83 -15.03 -9.59
N ILE A 208 -9.81 -14.20 -9.27
CA ILE A 208 -11.11 -14.63 -8.76
C ILE A 208 -12.23 -13.70 -9.25
N ASP A 209 -13.41 -14.26 -9.48
CA ASP A 209 -14.62 -13.50 -9.76
C ASP A 209 -14.98 -12.61 -8.57
N ILE A 210 -15.30 -11.33 -8.81
CA ILE A 210 -15.49 -10.33 -7.75
C ILE A 210 -16.52 -10.76 -6.70
N GLY A 211 -17.69 -11.24 -7.12
CA GLY A 211 -18.75 -11.64 -6.19
C GLY A 211 -18.34 -12.83 -5.30
N VAL A 212 -17.61 -13.79 -5.86
CA VAL A 212 -17.08 -14.93 -5.08
C VAL A 212 -15.95 -14.45 -4.17
N GLY A 213 -15.07 -13.59 -4.68
CA GLY A 213 -13.96 -13.02 -3.93
C GLY A 213 -14.43 -12.28 -2.69
N GLU A 214 -15.39 -11.36 -2.84
CA GLU A 214 -15.92 -10.53 -1.75
C GLU A 214 -16.57 -11.40 -0.67
N TYR A 215 -17.39 -12.37 -1.08
CA TYR A 215 -18.01 -13.31 -0.16
C TYR A 215 -16.96 -14.11 0.62
N VAL A 216 -15.95 -14.63 -0.08
CA VAL A 216 -14.90 -15.46 0.52
C VAL A 216 -14.02 -14.66 1.48
N THR A 217 -13.58 -13.46 1.10
CA THR A 217 -12.72 -12.63 1.95
C THR A 217 -13.45 -12.06 3.17
N ASN A 218 -14.75 -11.79 3.04
CA ASN A 218 -15.53 -11.19 4.13
C ASN A 218 -16.12 -12.24 5.09
N ASN A 219 -16.41 -13.46 4.63
CA ASN A 219 -17.11 -14.46 5.44
C ASN A 219 -16.26 -15.69 5.81
N ILE A 220 -15.28 -16.08 4.98
CA ILE A 220 -14.57 -17.36 5.14
C ILE A 220 -13.10 -17.16 5.51
N TYR A 221 -12.36 -16.38 4.73
CA TYR A 221 -10.91 -16.21 4.89
C TYR A 221 -10.53 -14.75 5.09
N TYR A 222 -10.54 -14.30 6.35
CA TYR A 222 -10.17 -12.94 6.75
C TYR A 222 -8.70 -12.57 6.47
N ASN A 223 -7.84 -13.58 6.26
CA ASN A 223 -6.42 -13.39 5.95
C ASN A 223 -6.17 -13.10 4.46
N LEU A 224 -7.21 -13.17 3.63
CA LEU A 224 -7.14 -12.83 2.21
C LEU A 224 -7.75 -11.45 1.96
N THR A 225 -7.27 -10.80 0.91
CA THR A 225 -7.75 -9.49 0.42
C THR A 225 -7.86 -9.50 -1.08
N LEU A 226 -8.90 -8.83 -1.56
CA LEU A 226 -9.00 -8.42 -2.95
C LEU A 226 -8.22 -7.12 -3.17
N VAL A 227 -7.41 -7.07 -4.21
CA VAL A 227 -6.59 -5.92 -4.57
C VAL A 227 -6.70 -5.60 -6.06
N GLY A 228 -6.41 -4.35 -6.40
CA GLY A 228 -6.44 -3.83 -7.76
C GLY A 228 -7.83 -3.46 -8.28
N GLU A 229 -7.82 -2.86 -9.47
CA GLU A 229 -9.01 -2.57 -10.25
C GLU A 229 -9.63 -3.82 -10.86
N ASP A 230 -10.91 -3.73 -11.18
CA ASP A 230 -11.67 -4.81 -11.80
C ASP A 230 -11.25 -4.94 -13.27
N PHE A 231 -10.99 -6.16 -13.73
CA PHE A 231 -10.57 -6.43 -15.10
C PHE A 231 -11.28 -7.66 -15.67
N GLY A 232 -11.11 -7.88 -16.98
CA GLY A 232 -11.67 -9.06 -17.63
C GLY A 232 -13.19 -9.12 -17.50
N GLU A 233 -13.86 -8.02 -17.85
CA GLU A 233 -15.32 -7.95 -17.85
C GLU A 233 -15.91 -9.14 -18.61
N GLY A 234 -16.78 -9.87 -17.90
CA GLY A 234 -17.41 -11.07 -18.34
C GLY A 234 -18.91 -11.02 -18.05
N LEU A 235 -19.64 -11.89 -18.75
CA LEU A 235 -21.08 -12.02 -18.57
C LEU A 235 -21.36 -13.41 -18.04
N PHE A 236 -22.21 -13.52 -17.03
CA PHE A 236 -22.80 -14.80 -16.64
C PHE A 236 -24.08 -15.02 -17.42
N GLY A 237 -24.19 -16.19 -18.03
CA GLY A 237 -25.34 -16.59 -18.84
C GLY A 237 -25.63 -18.07 -18.68
N ILE A 238 -26.86 -18.46 -19.03
CA ILE A 238 -27.27 -19.85 -19.01
C ILE A 238 -26.81 -20.51 -20.29
N ILE A 239 -26.17 -21.68 -20.18
CA ILE A 239 -25.82 -22.48 -21.36
C ILE A 239 -27.07 -23.17 -21.89
N THR A 240 -27.36 -22.94 -23.17
CA THR A 240 -28.43 -23.57 -23.93
C THR A 240 -27.85 -24.41 -25.09
N PRO A 241 -28.56 -25.48 -25.51
CA PRO A 241 -28.22 -26.18 -26.73
C PRO A 241 -28.22 -25.23 -27.93
N GLN A 242 -27.40 -25.52 -28.94
CA GLN A 242 -27.39 -24.74 -30.17
C GLN A 242 -28.77 -24.84 -30.85
N GLN A 243 -29.33 -23.69 -31.26
CA GLN A 243 -30.65 -23.59 -31.90
C GLN A 243 -31.83 -24.11 -31.06
N TRP A 244 -31.79 -23.88 -29.74
CA TRP A 244 -32.90 -24.27 -28.86
C TRP A 244 -34.16 -23.42 -29.11
N ILE A 245 -35.30 -24.07 -29.31
CA ILE A 245 -36.59 -23.44 -29.66
C ILE A 245 -37.05 -22.42 -28.60
N TYR A 246 -36.76 -22.68 -27.33
CA TYR A 246 -37.16 -21.80 -26.21
C TYR A 246 -36.10 -20.75 -25.85
N ALA A 247 -35.03 -20.59 -26.64
CA ALA A 247 -33.98 -19.62 -26.32
C ALA A 247 -34.53 -18.19 -26.23
N GLN A 248 -35.45 -17.84 -27.14
CA GLN A 248 -36.04 -16.51 -27.17
C GLN A 248 -36.99 -16.27 -25.99
N ASP A 249 -37.79 -17.25 -25.61
CA ASP A 249 -38.65 -17.16 -24.42
C ASP A 249 -37.82 -17.00 -23.14
N LEU A 250 -36.71 -17.75 -23.03
CA LEU A 250 -35.79 -17.64 -21.90
C LEU A 250 -35.18 -16.24 -21.82
N ASP A 251 -34.77 -15.67 -22.94
CA ASP A 251 -34.20 -14.34 -23.01
C ASP A 251 -35.19 -13.26 -22.57
N VAL A 252 -36.46 -13.36 -22.98
CA VAL A 252 -37.53 -12.46 -22.54
C VAL A 252 -37.73 -12.55 -21.03
N VAL A 253 -37.75 -13.75 -20.47
CA VAL A 253 -37.89 -13.95 -19.02
C VAL A 253 -36.71 -13.34 -18.26
N ILE A 254 -35.47 -13.56 -18.70
CA ILE A 254 -34.28 -12.99 -18.07
C ILE A 254 -34.33 -11.45 -18.10
N LEU A 255 -34.74 -10.86 -19.21
CA LEU A 255 -34.91 -9.41 -19.34
C LEU A 255 -35.96 -8.88 -18.36
N SER A 256 -37.13 -9.52 -18.30
CA SER A 256 -38.19 -9.13 -17.36
C SER A 256 -37.74 -9.19 -15.89
N LEU A 257 -36.96 -10.21 -15.51
CA LEU A 257 -36.42 -10.37 -14.16
C LEU A 257 -35.36 -9.31 -13.81
N ARG A 258 -34.63 -8.83 -14.82
CA ARG A 258 -33.69 -7.73 -14.69
C ARG A 258 -34.42 -6.40 -14.53
N GLU A 259 -35.42 -6.13 -15.37
CA GLU A 259 -36.24 -4.92 -15.31
C GLU A 259 -37.05 -4.81 -14.01
N SER A 260 -37.55 -5.93 -13.49
CA SER A 260 -38.25 -5.96 -12.20
C SER A 260 -37.35 -5.75 -10.99
N GLY A 261 -36.02 -5.73 -11.17
CA GLY A 261 -35.04 -5.63 -10.10
C GLY A 261 -34.94 -6.88 -9.22
N THR A 262 -35.54 -8.00 -9.61
CA THR A 262 -35.54 -9.24 -8.82
C THR A 262 -34.12 -9.82 -8.72
N ILE A 263 -33.34 -9.74 -9.80
CA ILE A 263 -31.94 -10.22 -9.83
C ILE A 263 -31.08 -9.45 -8.81
N GLU A 264 -31.27 -8.14 -8.70
CA GLU A 264 -30.50 -7.31 -7.76
C GLU A 264 -30.85 -7.62 -6.31
N LYS A 265 -32.12 -7.93 -6.02
CA LYS A 265 -32.56 -8.35 -4.69
C LYS A 265 -31.97 -9.70 -4.26
N LEU A 266 -31.72 -10.60 -5.19
CA LEU A 266 -31.11 -11.91 -4.91
C LEU A 266 -29.59 -11.82 -4.67
N ARG A 267 -28.97 -10.68 -5.01
CA ARG A 267 -27.54 -10.43 -4.86
C ARG A 267 -27.16 -9.94 -3.46
N GLN A 268 -28.07 -9.19 -2.82
CA GLN A 268 -27.91 -8.65 -1.46
C GLN A 268 -28.05 -9.74 -0.40
#